data_AF-A0A7V5G4L8-F1
#
_entry.id   AF-A0A7V5G4L8-F1
#
_cell.length_a   1.000
_cell.length_b   1.000
_cell.length_c   1.000
_cell.angle_alpha   90.00
_cell.angle_beta   90.00
_cell.angle_gamma   90.00
#
_symmetry.space_group_name_H-M   'P 1'
#
loop_
_entity.id
_entity.type
_entity.pdbx_description
1 polymer ?
#
loop_
_entity_poly.entity_id
_entity_poly.type
_entity_poly.pdbx_seq_one_letter_code
_entity_poly.pdbx_strand_id
1 'polypeptide(L)'
;MGFSEGALATARYSGDEFVGRVVLGWSCEPSYYTDYPRIGAKESDPFLNIMGRDDKYFGTQNPWNNRYNNKGHCGDALFRFTKAKVVILPNTGHKLINNPFVKDEILNFIQLFKDYRVNIEAQKIKESKQTNSNK
;
A
#
# COMPACT_ATOMS: atom_id res chain seq x y z
N MET A 1 -6.82 6.41 2.07
CA MET A 1 -6.08 5.82 3.22
C MET A 1 -7.07 5.00 4.01
N GLY A 2 -6.63 3.87 4.59
CA GLY A 2 -7.44 3.10 5.51
C GLY A 2 -6.61 2.38 6.56
N PHE A 3 -7.24 2.05 7.68
CA PHE A 3 -6.67 1.27 8.77
C PHE A 3 -7.55 0.06 9.06
N SER A 4 -6.93 -1.10 9.35
CA SER A 4 -7.63 -2.36 9.64
C SER A 4 -8.59 -2.75 8.49
N GLU A 5 -9.87 -2.96 8.75
CA GLU A 5 -10.88 -3.27 7.73
C GLU A 5 -10.97 -2.19 6.63
N GLY A 6 -10.83 -0.91 7.01
CA GLY A 6 -10.78 0.19 6.04
C GLY A 6 -9.54 0.15 5.15
N ALA A 7 -8.45 -0.48 5.61
CA ALA A 7 -7.24 -0.69 4.82
C ALA A 7 -7.48 -1.72 3.71
N LEU A 8 -8.23 -2.80 4.00
CA LEU A 8 -8.68 -3.75 2.98
C LEU A 8 -9.55 -3.06 1.92
N ALA A 9 -10.53 -2.24 2.34
CA ALA A 9 -11.36 -1.50 1.40
C ALA A 9 -10.52 -0.54 0.52
N THR A 10 -9.59 0.19 1.13
CA THR A 10 -8.66 1.10 0.43
C THR A 10 -7.79 0.36 -0.59
N ALA A 11 -7.23 -0.79 -0.21
CA ALA A 11 -6.36 -1.57 -1.08
C ALA A 11 -7.10 -2.19 -2.27
N ARG A 12 -8.35 -2.61 -2.06
CA ARG A 12 -9.19 -3.28 -3.08
C ARG A 12 -9.82 -2.32 -4.08
N TYR A 13 -9.95 -1.05 -3.74
CA TYR A 13 -10.56 -0.06 -4.63
C TYR A 13 -9.78 0.07 -5.94
N SER A 14 -10.47 -0.15 -7.07
CA SER A 14 -9.88 -0.19 -8.43
C SER A 14 -10.15 1.06 -9.26
N GLY A 15 -10.67 2.12 -8.65
CA GLY A 15 -10.87 3.40 -9.33
C GLY A 15 -9.56 4.17 -9.53
N ASP A 16 -9.62 5.13 -10.45
CA ASP A 16 -8.51 5.99 -10.90
C ASP A 16 -8.50 7.37 -10.24
N GLU A 17 -9.43 7.63 -9.33
CA GLU A 17 -9.65 8.90 -8.63
C GLU A 17 -8.48 9.25 -7.71
N PHE A 18 -7.81 8.24 -7.14
CA PHE A 18 -6.71 8.42 -6.19
C PHE A 18 -5.34 8.22 -6.84
N VAL A 19 -4.39 9.07 -6.45
CA VAL A 19 -3.00 9.05 -6.97
C VAL A 19 -2.11 8.02 -6.29
N GLY A 20 -2.60 7.38 -5.23
CA GLY A 20 -1.84 6.46 -4.40
C GLY A 20 -2.66 6.00 -3.19
N ARG A 21 -2.14 5.01 -2.47
CA ARG A 21 -2.85 4.36 -1.35
C ARG A 21 -1.94 4.25 -0.13
N VAL A 22 -2.56 4.40 1.04
CA VAL A 22 -1.93 4.16 2.34
C VAL A 22 -2.79 3.18 3.10
N VAL A 23 -2.22 2.01 3.42
CA VAL A 23 -2.88 0.82 3.94
C VAL A 23 -2.19 0.41 5.23
N LEU A 24 -2.87 0.63 6.35
CA LEU A 24 -2.32 0.42 7.69
C LEU A 24 -2.96 -0.80 8.35
N GLY A 25 -2.16 -1.71 8.89
CA GLY A 25 -2.68 -2.81 9.70
C GLY A 25 -3.52 -3.82 8.91
N TRP A 26 -3.16 -4.07 7.65
CA TRP A 26 -3.68 -5.18 6.85
C TRP A 26 -2.55 -5.73 5.96
N SER A 27 -2.41 -7.05 5.90
CA SER A 27 -1.24 -7.69 5.27
C SER A 27 -1.36 -7.96 3.78
N CYS A 28 -2.51 -7.69 3.15
CA CYS A 28 -2.75 -8.05 1.75
C CYS A 28 -2.58 -9.55 1.44
N GLU A 29 -2.81 -10.40 2.44
CA GLU A 29 -2.68 -11.86 2.32
C GLU A 29 -4.00 -12.55 2.62
N PRO A 30 -4.19 -13.80 2.14
CA PRO A 30 -5.32 -14.61 2.55
C PRO A 30 -5.29 -14.79 4.07
N SER A 31 -6.42 -14.72 4.73
CA SER A 31 -6.50 -14.76 6.19
C SER A 31 -7.90 -15.14 6.63
N TYR A 32 -8.09 -15.36 7.93
CA TYR A 32 -9.40 -15.54 8.57
C TYR A 32 -10.42 -14.45 8.20
N TYR A 33 -9.94 -13.27 7.81
CA TYR A 33 -10.78 -12.14 7.44
C TYR A 33 -11.15 -12.15 5.95
N THR A 34 -10.29 -12.65 5.07
CA THR A 34 -10.57 -12.78 3.64
C THR A 34 -9.68 -13.82 2.96
N ASP A 35 -10.29 -14.71 2.18
CA ASP A 35 -9.56 -15.68 1.36
C ASP A 35 -8.98 -15.10 0.07
N TYR A 36 -9.46 -13.92 -0.34
CA TYR A 36 -9.16 -13.34 -1.65
C TYR A 36 -8.64 -11.90 -1.52
N PRO A 37 -7.38 -11.73 -1.07
CA PRO A 37 -6.74 -10.42 -0.94
C PRO A 37 -6.36 -9.86 -2.31
N ARG A 38 -7.30 -9.20 -2.98
CA ARG A 38 -7.03 -8.55 -4.27
C ARG A 38 -6.52 -7.12 -4.06
N ILE A 39 -5.43 -6.75 -4.72
CA ILE A 39 -5.05 -5.33 -4.86
C ILE A 39 -5.76 -4.74 -6.08
N GLY A 40 -6.49 -3.65 -5.87
CA GLY A 40 -7.18 -2.91 -6.94
C GLY A 40 -6.32 -1.84 -7.61
N ALA A 41 -5.18 -1.48 -7.00
CA ALA A 41 -4.24 -0.51 -7.52
C ALA A 41 -3.49 -1.01 -8.76
N LYS A 42 -3.06 -0.09 -9.63
CA LYS A 42 -2.15 -0.40 -10.73
C LYS A 42 -0.72 -0.54 -10.21
N GLU A 43 0.11 -1.38 -10.83
CA GLU A 43 1.53 -1.56 -10.43
C GLU A 43 2.34 -0.25 -10.50
N SER A 44 1.87 0.72 -11.28
CA SER A 44 2.44 2.06 -11.38
C SER A 44 2.01 2.99 -10.25
N ASP A 45 1.00 2.66 -9.46
CA ASP A 45 0.47 3.53 -8.42
C ASP A 45 1.37 3.49 -7.17
N PRO A 46 1.65 4.64 -6.56
CA PRO A 46 2.18 4.71 -5.21
C PRO A 46 1.36 3.89 -4.21
N PHE A 47 2.01 2.99 -3.48
CA PHE A 47 1.34 2.16 -2.48
C PHE A 47 2.18 2.05 -1.20
N LEU A 48 1.67 2.55 -0.08
CA LEU A 48 2.28 2.39 1.24
C LEU A 48 1.51 1.36 2.05
N ASN A 49 2.20 0.31 2.49
CA ASN A 49 1.72 -0.60 3.52
C ASN A 49 2.53 -0.42 4.80
N ILE A 50 1.85 -0.28 5.94
CA ILE A 50 2.50 -0.26 7.26
C ILE A 50 1.84 -1.30 8.15
N MET A 51 2.66 -2.15 8.75
CA MET A 51 2.26 -3.23 9.64
C MET A 51 2.98 -3.12 10.98
N GLY A 52 2.29 -3.47 12.06
CA GLY A 52 2.95 -3.78 13.32
C GLY A 52 3.47 -5.21 13.27
N ARG A 53 4.72 -5.45 13.67
CA ARG A 53 5.29 -6.81 13.71
C ARG A 53 4.48 -7.75 14.62
N ASP A 54 3.94 -7.19 15.70
CA ASP A 54 3.22 -7.93 16.75
C ASP A 54 1.69 -7.76 16.60
N ASP A 55 1.23 -7.48 15.38
CA ASP A 55 -0.19 -7.37 15.06
C ASP A 55 -0.87 -8.75 15.17
N LYS A 56 -1.76 -8.89 16.16
CA LYS A 56 -2.49 -10.14 16.43
C LYS A 56 -3.64 -10.42 15.48
N TYR A 57 -4.01 -9.49 14.60
CA TYR A 57 -5.11 -9.66 13.65
C TYR A 57 -4.58 -9.91 12.25
N PHE A 58 -3.64 -9.10 11.77
CA PHE A 58 -3.17 -9.22 10.39
C PHE A 58 -1.68 -9.53 10.28
N GLY A 59 -0.97 -9.64 11.41
CA GLY A 59 0.43 -10.07 11.46
C GLY A 59 0.59 -11.58 11.56
N THR A 60 1.85 -12.03 11.69
CA THR A 60 2.21 -13.45 11.80
C THR A 60 1.76 -14.10 13.11
N GLN A 61 1.52 -13.31 14.16
CA GLN A 61 1.10 -13.78 15.48
C GLN A 61 -0.43 -13.97 15.58
N ASN A 62 -1.16 -13.98 14.47
CA ASN A 62 -2.61 -14.16 14.49
C ASN A 62 -2.99 -15.63 14.80
N PRO A 63 -3.69 -15.92 15.91
CA PRO A 63 -4.12 -17.28 16.25
C PRO A 63 -5.22 -17.85 15.32
N TRP A 64 -5.97 -16.99 14.63
CA TRP A 64 -7.05 -17.34 13.70
C TRP A 64 -6.56 -17.67 12.28
N ASN A 65 -5.29 -17.38 11.95
CA ASN A 65 -4.71 -17.64 10.63
C ASN A 65 -4.04 -19.01 10.51
N ASN A 66 -4.33 -19.97 11.39
CA ASN A 66 -3.70 -21.30 11.40
C ASN A 66 -3.81 -22.09 10.08
N ARG A 67 -4.73 -21.73 9.19
CA ARG A 67 -4.91 -22.33 7.86
C ARG A 67 -4.19 -21.58 6.73
N TYR A 68 -3.60 -20.43 7.01
CA TYR A 68 -2.98 -19.56 6.03
C TYR A 68 -1.51 -19.32 6.37
N ASN A 69 -0.66 -19.28 5.34
CA ASN A 69 0.77 -19.04 5.52
C ASN A 69 1.07 -17.55 5.39
N ASN A 70 0.72 -16.77 6.41
CA ASN A 70 0.77 -15.31 6.35
C ASN A 70 2.12 -14.81 6.83
N LYS A 71 2.75 -13.95 6.04
CA LYS A 71 3.97 -13.24 6.38
C LYS A 71 3.69 -11.97 7.19
N GLY A 72 2.44 -11.51 7.20
CA GLY A 72 2.00 -10.37 7.98
C GLY A 72 2.32 -9.02 7.35
N HIS A 73 2.51 -8.98 6.02
CA HIS A 73 2.77 -7.75 5.27
C HIS A 73 2.48 -7.91 3.77
N CYS A 74 2.28 -6.78 3.06
CA CYS A 74 1.89 -6.79 1.64
C CYS A 74 3.06 -7.05 0.66
N GLY A 75 4.16 -7.67 1.10
CA GLY A 75 5.41 -7.75 0.32
C GLY A 75 5.24 -8.53 -0.99
N ASP A 76 4.65 -9.73 -0.91
CA ASP A 76 4.41 -10.56 -2.08
C ASP A 76 3.38 -9.92 -3.03
N ALA A 77 2.29 -9.39 -2.46
CA ALA A 77 1.22 -8.74 -3.22
C ALA A 77 1.72 -7.49 -3.98
N LEU A 78 2.74 -6.81 -3.44
CA LEU A 78 3.31 -5.59 -4.00
C LEU A 78 4.65 -5.79 -4.70
N PHE A 79 5.11 -7.04 -4.91
CA PHE A 79 6.44 -7.33 -5.46
C PHE A 79 6.72 -6.62 -6.80
N ARG A 80 5.69 -6.48 -7.66
CA ARG A 80 5.79 -5.81 -8.97
C ARG A 80 5.52 -4.30 -8.92
N PHE A 81 5.09 -3.77 -7.78
CA PHE A 81 4.75 -2.37 -7.65
C PHE A 81 6.02 -1.54 -7.49
N THR A 82 6.38 -0.84 -8.56
CA THR A 82 7.64 -0.06 -8.62
C THR A 82 7.65 1.17 -7.70
N LYS A 83 6.48 1.53 -7.16
CA LYS A 83 6.28 2.67 -6.25
C LYS A 83 5.67 2.24 -4.91
N ALA A 84 5.86 0.97 -4.56
CA ALA A 84 5.41 0.46 -3.27
C ALA A 84 6.48 0.62 -2.18
N LYS A 85 6.02 0.86 -0.95
CA LYS A 85 6.82 0.78 0.26
C LYS A 85 6.07 -0.07 1.28
N VAL A 86 6.76 -1.06 1.85
CA VAL A 86 6.25 -1.90 2.94
C VAL A 86 7.09 -1.61 4.17
N VAL A 87 6.43 -1.26 5.27
CA VAL A 87 7.07 -0.95 6.55
C VAL A 87 6.55 -1.87 7.62
N ILE A 88 7.47 -2.49 8.35
CA ILE A 88 7.15 -3.35 9.50
C ILE A 88 7.74 -2.69 10.74
N LEU A 89 6.88 -2.28 11.67
CA LEU A 89 7.31 -1.63 12.90
C LEU A 89 7.57 -2.66 13.99
N PRO A 90 8.78 -2.71 14.58
CA PRO A 90 9.07 -3.62 15.67
C PRO A 90 8.31 -3.22 16.93
N ASN A 91 8.05 -4.19 17.82
CA ASN A 91 7.42 -3.98 19.13
C ASN A 91 6.09 -3.21 19.05
N THR A 92 5.39 -3.34 17.92
CA THR A 92 4.18 -2.59 17.59
C THR A 92 3.09 -3.58 17.22
N GLY A 93 1.96 -3.51 17.93
CA GLY A 93 0.76 -4.28 17.62
C GLY A 93 -0.16 -3.55 16.64
N HIS A 94 -1.45 -3.89 16.66
CA HIS A 94 -2.43 -3.35 15.71
C HIS A 94 -2.70 -1.84 15.86
N LYS A 95 -2.41 -1.21 17.00
CA LYS A 95 -2.70 0.22 17.26
C LYS A 95 -1.71 1.16 16.56
N LEU A 96 -1.79 1.25 15.23
CA LEU A 96 -0.84 2.01 14.39
C LEU A 96 -1.09 3.52 14.36
N ILE A 97 -2.35 3.97 14.40
CA ILE A 97 -2.71 5.39 14.16
C ILE A 97 -2.04 6.35 15.13
N ASN A 98 -1.84 5.94 16.38
CA ASN A 98 -1.26 6.79 17.42
C ASN A 98 0.27 6.67 17.51
N ASN A 99 0.90 5.86 16.64
CA ASN A 99 2.34 5.67 16.65
C ASN A 99 3.03 6.81 15.87
N PRO A 100 3.95 7.57 16.48
CA PRO A 100 4.60 8.70 15.81
C PRO A 100 5.40 8.28 14.57
N PHE A 101 6.04 7.10 14.58
CA PHE A 101 6.76 6.59 13.42
C PHE A 101 5.84 6.30 12.22
N VAL A 102 4.60 5.89 12.48
CA VAL A 102 3.58 5.71 11.43
C VAL A 102 3.24 7.06 10.79
N LYS A 103 3.05 8.11 11.61
CA LYS A 103 2.76 9.46 11.12
C LYS A 103 3.89 9.97 10.22
N ASP A 104 5.14 9.86 10.67
CA ASP A 104 6.29 10.37 9.91
C ASP A 104 6.45 9.60 8.59
N GLU A 105 6.24 8.29 8.61
CA GLU A 105 6.30 7.45 7.41
C GLU A 105 5.23 7.84 6.37
N ILE A 106 4.00 8.09 6.83
CA ILE A 106 2.91 8.58 5.97
C ILE A 106 3.26 9.95 5.36
N LEU A 107 3.75 10.88 6.17
CA LEU A 107 4.09 12.23 5.70
C LEU A 107 5.22 12.19 4.67
N ASN A 108 6.27 11.40 4.91
CA ASN A 108 7.37 11.22 3.98
C ASN A 108 6.89 10.61 2.65
N PHE A 109 6.02 9.61 2.71
CA PHE A 109 5.44 8.99 1.52
C PHE A 109 4.57 9.96 0.71
N ILE A 110 3.71 10.74 1.39
CA ILE A 110 2.90 11.77 0.72
C ILE A 110 3.81 12.82 0.07
N GLN A 111 4.83 13.29 0.80
CA GLN A 111 5.76 14.28 0.29
C GLN A 111 6.52 13.78 -0.95
N LEU A 112 6.88 12.49 -1.01
CA LEU A 112 7.53 11.88 -2.17
C LEU A 112 6.64 11.87 -3.42
N PHE A 113 5.32 11.76 -3.26
CA PHE A 113 4.36 11.58 -4.36
C PHE A 113 3.38 12.73 -4.57
N LYS A 114 3.52 13.85 -3.84
CA LYS A 114 2.58 14.98 -3.91
C LYS A 114 2.40 15.57 -5.32
N ASP A 115 3.46 15.58 -6.12
CA ASP A 115 3.48 16.13 -7.48
C ASP A 115 3.38 15.04 -8.56
N TYR A 116 3.09 13.79 -8.17
CA TYR A 116 3.19 12.63 -9.05
C TYR A 116 2.31 12.73 -10.31
N ARG A 117 1.03 13.14 -10.16
CA ARG A 117 0.14 13.29 -11.32
C ARG A 117 0.59 14.37 -12.29
N VAL A 118 0.98 15.53 -11.76
CA VAL A 118 1.48 16.66 -12.57
C VAL A 118 2.70 16.21 -13.39
N ASN A 119 3.61 15.48 -12.74
CA ASN A 119 4.82 14.98 -13.40
C ASN A 119 4.52 13.95 -14.50
N ILE A 120 3.56 13.03 -14.29
CA ILE A 120 3.14 12.06 -15.31
C ILE A 120 2.52 12.79 -16.51
N GLU A 121 1.63 13.75 -16.28
CA GLU A 121 0.98 14.49 -17.36
C GLU A 121 2.00 15.30 -18.18
N ALA A 122 2.94 15.96 -17.51
CA ALA A 122 4.03 16.68 -18.17
C ALA A 122 4.92 15.75 -19.01
N GLN A 123 5.22 14.55 -18.52
CA GLN A 123 5.99 13.55 -19.26
C GLN A 123 5.26 13.09 -20.53
N LYS A 124 3.97 12.72 -20.42
CA LYS A 124 3.15 12.32 -21.57
C LYS A 124 3.08 13.41 -22.64
N ILE A 125 2.95 14.67 -22.24
CA ILE A 125 2.94 15.82 -23.17
C ILE A 125 4.28 15.92 -23.90
N LYS A 126 5.42 15.80 -23.20
CA LYS A 126 6.75 15.85 -23.82
C LYS A 126 6.95 14.72 -24.82
N GLU A 127 6.60 13.49 -24.45
CA GLU A 127 6.71 12.31 -25.32
C GLU A 127 5.87 12.49 -26.60
N SER A 128 4.61 12.94 -26.48
CA SER A 128 3.74 13.15 -27.65
C SER A 128 4.30 14.18 -28.66
N LYS A 129 4.97 15.23 -28.16
CA LYS A 129 5.60 16.26 -29.01
C LYS A 129 6.82 15.71 -29.74
N GLN A 130 7.59 14.84 -29.10
CA GLN A 130 8.79 14.25 -29.67
C GLN A 130 8.46 13.23 -30.77
N THR A 131 7.38 12.46 -30.62
CA THR A 131 6.91 11.52 -31.65
C THR A 131 6.40 12.22 -32.91
N ASN A 132 5.78 13.39 -32.76
CA ASN A 132 5.26 14.19 -33.89
C ASN A 132 6.34 14.99 -34.63
N SER A 133 7.49 15.26 -34.01
CA SER A 133 8.60 15.97 -34.65
C SER A 133 9.55 15.05 -35.44
N ASN A 134 9.40 13.73 -35.29
CA ASN A 134 10.18 12.69 -35.97
C ASN A 134 9.39 12.00 -37.11
N LYS A 135 8.21 12.51 -37.47
CA LYS A 135 7.42 12.16 -38.65
C LYS A 135 7.45 13.31 -39.63
#